data_AF-X1M6M3-F1
#
_entry.id   AF-X1M6M3-F1
#
_cell.length_a   1.000
_cell.length_b   1.000
_cell.length_c   1.000
_cell.angle_alpha   90.00
_cell.angle_beta   90.00
_cell.angle_gamma   90.00
#
_symmetry.space_group_name_H-M   'P 1'
#
loop_
_entity.id
_entity.type
_entity.pdbx_description
1 polymer ?
#
loop_
_entity_poly.entity_id
_entity_poly.type
_entity_poly.pdbx_seq_one_letter_code
_entity_poly.pdbx_strand_id
1 'polypeptide(L)'
;MSWSEWAPWEELYRKWEKRIGRKKMVITWPSLKGLWQWLVRETERRNIDISTIDVESYLDPLLATDENKEILKTIMISPITEFESEELYAEAKAMLQEQVRTKYPEIL
;
A
#
# COMPACT_ATOMS: atom_id res chain seq x y z
N MET A 1 -7.97 11.64 -20.99
CA MET A 1 -7.62 11.35 -19.58
C MET A 1 -8.81 11.77 -18.73
N SER A 2 -9.74 10.86 -18.46
CA SER A 2 -10.95 11.18 -17.70
C SER A 2 -10.63 11.18 -16.22
N TRP A 3 -10.97 12.27 -15.54
CA TRP A 3 -10.78 12.46 -14.10
C TRP A 3 -11.62 11.51 -13.22
N SER A 4 -12.38 10.61 -13.84
CA SER A 4 -13.22 9.60 -13.19
C SER A 4 -12.43 8.64 -12.29
N GLU A 5 -11.14 8.42 -12.57
CA GLU A 5 -10.28 7.52 -11.79
C GLU A 5 -9.59 8.17 -10.58
N TRP A 6 -9.65 9.50 -10.46
CA TRP A 6 -9.06 10.24 -9.33
C TRP A 6 -10.02 10.35 -8.13
N ALA A 7 -11.33 10.33 -8.39
CA ALA A 7 -12.35 10.44 -7.34
C ALA A 7 -12.18 9.42 -6.18
N PRO A 8 -11.83 8.14 -6.44
CA PRO A 8 -11.59 7.17 -5.36
C PRO A 8 -10.43 7.56 -4.41
N TRP A 9 -9.37 8.19 -4.93
CA TRP A 9 -8.23 8.62 -4.13
C TRP A 9 -8.55 9.85 -3.28
N GLU A 10 -9.45 10.72 -3.77
CA GLU A 10 -10.01 11.82 -2.98
C GLU A 10 -10.86 11.32 -1.82
N GLU A 11 -11.73 10.35 -2.09
CA GLU A 11 -12.56 9.74 -1.05
C GLU A 11 -11.68 9.02 -0.01
N LEU A 12 -10.64 8.30 -0.45
CA LEU A 12 -9.68 7.64 0.43
C LEU A 12 -8.99 8.63 1.38
N TYR A 13 -8.49 9.75 0.86
CA TYR A 13 -7.88 10.78 1.69
C TYR A 13 -8.86 11.36 2.71
N ARG A 14 -10.10 11.64 2.30
CA ARG A 14 -11.15 12.14 3.19
C ARG A 14 -11.53 11.11 4.26
N LYS A 15 -11.56 9.82 3.94
CA LYS A 15 -11.77 8.74 4.93
C LYS A 15 -10.65 8.76 5.97
N TRP A 16 -9.39 8.88 5.54
CA TRP A 16 -8.25 8.97 6.48
C TRP A 16 -8.30 10.23 7.35
N GLU A 17 -8.58 11.40 6.76
CA GLU A 17 -8.72 12.64 7.52
C GLU A 17 -9.80 12.53 8.60
N LYS A 18 -10.95 11.89 8.30
CA LYS A 18 -12.01 11.64 9.29
C LYS A 18 -11.61 10.62 10.35
N ARG A 19 -10.91 9.54 9.97
CA ARG A 19 -10.57 8.42 10.86
C ARG A 19 -9.45 8.76 11.84
N ILE A 20 -8.36 9.35 11.37
CA ILE A 20 -7.14 9.56 12.17
C ILE A 20 -6.81 11.03 12.39
N GLY A 21 -7.40 11.94 11.61
CA GLY A 21 -7.18 13.38 11.71
C GLY A 21 -5.97 13.85 10.89
N ARG A 22 -6.15 14.93 10.14
CA ARG A 22 -5.14 15.52 9.24
C ARG A 22 -3.77 15.76 9.88
N LYS A 23 -3.73 16.14 11.17
CA LYS A 23 -2.47 16.40 11.90
C LYS A 23 -1.63 15.15 12.16
N LYS A 24 -2.25 13.96 12.15
CA LYS A 24 -1.55 12.68 12.38
C LYS A 24 -1.11 12.02 11.07
N MET A 25 -1.62 12.47 9.94
CA MET A 25 -1.24 11.96 8.63
C MET A 25 0.14 12.45 8.24
N VAL A 26 0.98 11.54 7.78
CA VAL A 26 2.28 11.87 7.19
C VAL A 26 2.11 12.20 5.71
N ILE A 27 1.25 11.46 5.00
CA ILE A 27 0.95 11.77 3.60
C ILE A 27 0.05 13.00 3.48
N THR A 28 0.47 13.96 2.65
CA THR A 28 -0.33 15.15 2.35
C THR A 28 -1.20 14.95 1.11
N TRP A 29 -2.24 15.77 0.95
CA TRP A 29 -3.08 15.75 -0.23
C TRP A 29 -2.29 15.92 -1.56
N PRO A 30 -1.38 16.91 -1.70
CA PRO A 30 -0.52 17.01 -2.87
C PRO A 30 0.37 15.78 -3.08
N SER A 31 0.93 15.22 -2.01
CA SER A 31 1.76 14.02 -2.06
C SER A 31 0.99 12.80 -2.58
N LEU A 32 -0.23 12.59 -2.08
CA LEU A 32 -1.10 11.51 -2.54
C LEU A 32 -1.46 11.66 -4.01
N LYS A 33 -1.69 12.90 -4.49
CA LYS A 33 -1.91 13.17 -5.91
C LYS A 33 -0.70 12.85 -6.77
N GLY A 34 0.49 13.20 -6.31
CA GLY A 34 1.74 12.81 -6.97
C GLY A 34 1.89 11.29 -7.05
N LEU A 35 1.52 10.58 -5.98
CA LEU A 35 1.59 9.13 -5.91
C LEU A 35 0.64 8.45 -6.91
N TRP A 36 -0.61 8.92 -7.03
CA TRP A 36 -1.55 8.42 -8.04
C TRP A 36 -1.06 8.66 -9.47
N GLN A 37 -0.59 9.87 -9.77
CA GLN A 37 -0.05 10.19 -11.10
C GLN A 37 1.14 9.29 -11.46
N TRP A 38 1.98 8.97 -10.48
CA TRP A 38 3.06 8.01 -10.66
C TRP A 38 2.53 6.60 -10.88
N LEU A 39 1.55 6.14 -10.09
CA LEU A 39 0.97 4.80 -10.21
C LEU A 39 0.35 4.59 -11.59
N VAL A 40 -0.49 5.52 -12.07
CA VAL A 40 -1.12 5.47 -13.40
C VAL A 40 -0.07 5.32 -14.50
N ARG A 41 1.01 6.12 -14.46
CA ARG A 41 2.10 6.03 -15.44
C ARG A 41 2.82 4.69 -15.39
N GLU A 42 3.04 4.14 -14.20
CA GLU A 42 3.70 2.83 -14.05
C GLU A 42 2.82 1.68 -14.52
N THR A 43 1.52 1.71 -14.21
CA THR A 43 0.56 0.71 -14.68
C THR A 43 0.41 0.76 -16.20
N GLU A 44 0.32 1.95 -16.80
CA GLU A 44 0.34 2.14 -18.26
C GLU A 44 1.62 1.57 -18.88
N ARG A 45 2.80 1.89 -18.31
CA ARG A 45 4.10 1.41 -18.80
C ARG A 45 4.22 -0.11 -18.76
N ARG A 46 3.58 -0.75 -17.78
CA ARG A 46 3.62 -2.20 -17.56
C ARG A 46 2.43 -2.94 -18.17
N ASN A 47 1.50 -2.22 -18.81
CA ASN A 47 0.23 -2.75 -19.31
C ASN A 47 -0.58 -3.51 -18.23
N ILE A 48 -0.58 -2.96 -17.01
CA ILE A 48 -1.38 -3.44 -15.86
C ILE A 48 -2.67 -2.63 -15.80
N ASP A 49 -3.80 -3.30 -15.61
CA ASP A 49 -5.06 -2.63 -15.31
C ASP A 49 -5.05 -2.08 -13.88
N ILE A 50 -5.05 -0.76 -13.73
CA ILE A 50 -5.02 -0.08 -12.42
C ILE A 50 -6.23 -0.43 -11.55
N SER A 51 -7.37 -0.81 -12.14
CA SER A 51 -8.58 -1.17 -11.40
C SER A 51 -8.44 -2.48 -10.62
N THR A 52 -7.43 -3.29 -10.95
CA THR A 52 -7.12 -4.54 -10.24
C THR A 52 -6.29 -4.31 -8.96
N ILE A 53 -5.79 -3.09 -8.74
CA ILE A 53 -4.98 -2.73 -7.58
C ILE A 53 -5.87 -2.15 -6.48
N ASP A 54 -6.01 -2.85 -5.36
CA ASP A 54 -6.71 -2.34 -4.18
C ASP A 54 -5.85 -1.34 -3.38
N VAL A 55 -5.80 -0.11 -3.87
CA VAL A 55 -5.00 0.98 -3.27
C VAL A 55 -5.43 1.35 -1.85
N GLU A 56 -6.68 1.10 -1.46
CA GLU A 56 -7.16 1.39 -0.10
C GLU A 56 -6.55 0.42 0.91
N SER A 57 -6.36 -0.84 0.52
CA SER A 57 -5.74 -1.86 1.38
C SER A 57 -4.21 -1.72 1.49
N TYR A 58 -3.55 -1.17 0.47
CA TYR A 58 -2.09 -1.11 0.41
C TYR A 58 -1.47 0.22 0.85
N LEU A 59 -2.22 1.32 0.81
CA LEU A 59 -1.71 2.62 1.21
C LEU A 59 -1.95 2.90 2.70
N ASP A 60 -0.94 3.47 3.35
CA ASP A 60 -1.03 3.91 4.74
C ASP A 60 -0.82 5.42 4.83
N PRO A 61 -1.80 6.17 5.39
CA PRO A 61 -1.65 7.61 5.59
C PRO A 61 -0.60 8.02 6.62
N LEU A 62 -0.10 7.09 7.43
CA LEU A 62 0.97 7.29 8.41
C LEU A 62 2.36 7.11 7.80
N LEU A 63 2.45 6.64 6.56
CA LEU A 63 3.71 6.49 5.83
C LEU A 63 3.97 7.68 4.89
N ALA A 64 5.24 7.93 4.60
CA ALA A 64 5.67 8.90 3.62
C ALA A 64 5.33 8.45 2.18
N THR A 65 5.42 9.39 1.24
CA THR A 65 5.14 9.13 -0.19
C THR A 65 6.04 8.03 -0.75
N ASP A 66 7.34 8.06 -0.41
CA ASP A 66 8.31 7.11 -0.94
C ASP A 66 8.11 5.70 -0.36
N GLU A 67 7.71 5.58 0.91
CA GLU A 67 7.40 4.30 1.55
C GLU A 67 6.16 3.65 0.90
N ASN A 68 5.09 4.44 0.71
CA ASN A 68 3.90 4.00 -0.01
C ASN A 68 4.21 3.61 -1.47
N LYS A 69 5.14 4.32 -2.11
CA LYS A 69 5.60 4.02 -3.47
C LYS A 69 6.34 2.69 -3.56
N GLU A 70 7.17 2.34 -2.58
CA GLU A 70 7.81 1.02 -2.52
C GLU A 70 6.79 -0.11 -2.34
N ILE A 71 5.76 0.08 -1.49
CA ILE A 71 4.67 -0.90 -1.34
C ILE A 71 3.99 -1.15 -2.68
N LEU A 72 3.57 -0.08 -3.37
CA LEU A 72 2.92 -0.18 -4.68
C LEU A 72 3.81 -0.84 -5.75
N LYS A 73 5.13 -0.57 -5.74
CA LYS A 73 6.07 -1.25 -6.66
C LYS A 73 6.10 -2.76 -6.44
N THR A 74 6.14 -3.20 -5.20
CA THR A 74 6.18 -4.62 -4.85
C THR A 74 4.96 -5.35 -5.41
N ILE A 75 3.77 -4.78 -5.21
CA ILE A 75 2.50 -5.34 -5.67
C ILE A 75 2.39 -5.33 -7.20
N MET A 76 2.97 -4.33 -7.87
CA MET A 76 3.01 -4.27 -9.35
C MET A 76 4.04 -5.21 -9.99
N ILE A 77 5.00 -5.76 -9.25
CA ILE A 77 6.04 -6.67 -9.77
C ILE A 77 5.62 -8.13 -9.63
N SER A 78 4.96 -8.46 -8.52
CA SER A 78 4.33 -9.75 -8.31
C SER A 78 2.84 -9.48 -8.18
N PRO A 79 2.04 -9.60 -9.27
CA PRO A 79 0.62 -9.79 -9.08
C PRO A 79 0.54 -11.05 -8.23
N ILE A 80 0.21 -10.90 -6.95
CA ILE A 80 0.07 -12.05 -6.06
C ILE A 80 -0.99 -12.92 -6.74
N THR A 81 -0.54 -13.96 -7.42
CA THR A 81 -1.45 -15.01 -7.86
C THR A 81 -2.05 -15.57 -6.58
N GLU A 82 -3.33 -15.94 -6.57
CA GLU A 82 -3.96 -16.54 -5.37
C GLU A 82 -3.10 -17.68 -4.77
N PHE A 83 -2.27 -18.31 -5.62
CA PHE A 83 -1.29 -19.33 -5.28
C PHE A 83 -0.06 -18.86 -4.48
N GLU A 84 0.44 -17.64 -4.68
CA GLU A 84 1.65 -17.13 -3.99
C GLU A 84 1.36 -16.47 -2.64
N SER A 85 0.09 -16.13 -2.34
CA SER A 85 -0.28 -15.40 -1.12
C SER A 85 -0.17 -16.23 0.16
N GLU A 86 -0.45 -17.54 0.09
CA GLU A 86 -0.49 -18.39 1.27
C GLU A 86 0.91 -18.81 1.73
N GLU A 87 1.81 -19.16 0.81
CA GLU A 87 3.18 -19.56 1.14
C GLU A 87 4.01 -18.37 1.64
N LEU A 88 3.93 -17.21 0.99
CA LEU A 88 4.67 -16.02 1.44
C LEU A 88 4.15 -15.47 2.77
N TYR A 89 2.84 -15.54 3.01
CA TYR A 89 2.28 -15.17 4.32
C TYR A 89 2.68 -16.16 5.41
N ALA A 90 2.73 -17.46 5.10
CA ALA A 90 3.21 -18.49 6.02
C ALA A 90 4.71 -18.32 6.34
N GLU A 91 5.55 -18.06 5.34
CA GLU A 91 6.98 -17.79 5.51
C GLU A 91 7.22 -16.50 6.30
N ALA A 92 6.57 -15.39 5.94
CA ALA A 92 6.71 -14.13 6.65
C ALA A 92 6.25 -14.24 8.11
N LYS A 93 5.15 -14.96 8.37
CA LYS A 93 4.68 -15.24 9.73
C LYS A 93 5.66 -16.12 10.51
N ALA A 94 6.21 -17.16 9.90
CA ALA A 94 7.20 -18.03 10.53
C ALA A 94 8.47 -17.24 10.88
N MET A 95 8.96 -16.40 9.97
CA MET A 95 10.12 -15.53 10.22
C MET A 95 9.86 -14.53 11.36
N LEU A 96 8.67 -13.93 11.42
CA LEU A 96 8.31 -13.01 12.50
C LEU A 96 8.18 -13.74 13.84
N GLN A 97 7.62 -14.96 13.86
CA GLN A 97 7.53 -15.79 15.08
C GLN A 97 8.92 -16.22 15.59
N GLU A 98 9.83 -16.59 14.69
CA GLU A 98 11.21 -16.92 15.01
C GLU A 98 11.96 -15.70 15.60
N GLN A 99 11.74 -14.52 15.00
CA GLN A 99 12.34 -13.27 15.49
C GLN A 99 11.80 -12.88 16.87
N VAL A 100 10.50 -13.06 17.15
CA VAL A 100 9.94 -12.80 18.49
C VAL A 100 10.49 -13.79 19.52
N ARG A 101 10.56 -15.08 19.19
CA ARG A 101 11.16 -16.11 20.06
C ARG A 101 12.61 -15.80 20.42
N THR A 102 13.38 -15.35 19.43
CA THR A 102 14.80 -15.02 19.63
C THR A 102 14.98 -13.73 20.42
N LYS A 103 14.09 -12.75 20.24
CA LYS A 103 14.20 -11.42 20.86
C LYS A 103 13.60 -11.34 22.27
N TYR A 104 12.65 -12.21 22.60
CA TYR A 104 11.99 -12.27 23.92
C TYR A 104 11.82 -13.72 24.38
N PRO A 105 12.88 -14.37 24.89
CA PRO A 105 12.79 -15.77 25.35
C PRO A 105 11.92 -15.95 26.61
N GLU A 106 11.51 -14.86 27.27
CA GLU A 106 10.81 -14.87 28.56
C GLU A 106 9.27 -14.77 28.45
N ILE A 107 8.71 -14.66 27.23
CA ILE A 107 7.26 -14.52 26.98
C ILE A 107 6.61 -15.87 26.54
N LEU A 108 7.35 -16.98 26.60
CA LEU A 108 6.80 -18.33 26.43
C LEU A 108 6.73 -19.10 27.75
#